data_AF-A0A519X3V3-F1
#
_entry.id   AF-A0A519X3V3-F1
#
_cell.length_a   1.000
_cell.length_b   1.000
_cell.length_c   1.000
_cell.angle_alpha   90.00
_cell.angle_beta   90.00
_cell.angle_gamma   90.00
#
_symmetry.space_group_name_H-M   'P 1'
#
loop_
_entity.id
_entity.type
_entity.pdbx_description
1 polymer ?
#
loop_
_entity_poly.entity_id
_entity_poly.type
_entity_poly.pdbx_seq_one_letter_code
_entity_poly.pdbx_strand_id
1 'polypeptide(L)'
;MKILITGGKSIQALKLVKAYPEDQVILADYGEMPSFPSATYQFISLGAQNNEVIAHNLLTICLDEAVDAIIPLHQFETEEVLKSAVLFEEFNIRVISPMADQVIVNATPGN
;
A
#
# COMPACT_ATOMS: atom_id res chain seq x y z
N MET A 1 -7.55 -13.49 -2.05
CA MET A 1 -6.16 -12.97 -2.03
C MET A 1 -6.01 -12.08 -0.81
N LYS A 2 -4.81 -11.95 -0.25
CA LYS A 2 -4.48 -10.92 0.74
C LYS A 2 -3.80 -9.75 0.03
N ILE A 3 -4.38 -8.56 0.10
CA ILE A 3 -3.96 -7.40 -0.69
C ILE A 3 -3.55 -6.27 0.25
N LEU A 4 -2.33 -5.76 0.10
CA LEU A 4 -1.86 -4.55 0.76
C LEU A 4 -2.18 -3.33 -0.12
N ILE A 5 -2.90 -2.35 0.43
CA ILE A 5 -3.20 -1.07 -0.23
C ILE A 5 -2.60 0.05 0.62
N THR A 6 -1.68 0.83 0.06
CA THR A 6 -1.10 1.98 0.78
C THR A 6 -2.02 3.21 0.73
N GLY A 7 -1.70 4.28 1.45
CA GLY A 7 -2.57 5.44 1.59
C GLY A 7 -3.90 5.12 2.28
N GLY A 8 -3.87 4.20 3.24
CA GLY A 8 -5.05 3.63 3.91
C GLY A 8 -6.01 4.64 4.55
N LYS A 9 -5.54 5.86 4.87
CA LYS A 9 -6.39 6.95 5.40
C LYS A 9 -7.13 7.73 4.30
N SER A 10 -6.81 7.48 3.03
CA SER A 10 -7.36 8.20 1.90
C SER A 10 -8.73 7.68 1.45
N ILE A 11 -9.49 8.54 0.80
CA ILE A 11 -10.77 8.16 0.18
C ILE A 11 -10.51 7.18 -0.98
N GLN A 12 -9.37 7.31 -1.66
CA GLN A 12 -8.95 6.44 -2.76
C GLN A 12 -8.81 5.00 -2.29
N ALA A 13 -8.08 4.77 -1.19
CA ALA A 13 -7.91 3.44 -0.61
C ALA A 13 -9.24 2.84 -0.16
N LEU A 14 -10.07 3.60 0.56
CA LEU A 14 -11.38 3.13 1.03
C LEU A 14 -12.34 2.79 -0.11
N LYS A 15 -12.28 3.51 -1.23
CA LYS A 15 -13.03 3.16 -2.44
C LYS A 15 -12.51 1.86 -3.04
N LEU A 16 -11.19 1.66 -3.04
CA LEU A 16 -10.56 0.50 -3.64
C LEU A 16 -10.86 -0.79 -2.90
N VAL A 17 -11.00 -0.77 -1.58
CA VAL A 17 -11.49 -1.91 -0.78
C VAL A 17 -12.79 -2.50 -1.37
N LYS A 18 -13.70 -1.64 -1.84
CA LYS A 18 -14.99 -2.08 -2.40
C LYS A 18 -14.87 -2.85 -3.72
N ALA A 19 -13.74 -2.71 -4.41
CA ALA A 19 -13.45 -3.48 -5.62
C ALA A 19 -13.01 -4.93 -5.33
N TYR A 20 -12.71 -5.24 -4.06
CA TYR A 20 -12.17 -6.52 -3.61
C TYR A 20 -13.01 -7.12 -2.45
N PRO A 21 -14.31 -7.41 -2.66
CA PRO A 21 -15.22 -7.83 -1.60
C PRO A 21 -14.93 -9.22 -1.01
N GLU A 22 -14.28 -10.10 -1.77
CA GLU A 22 -13.94 -11.48 -1.38
C GLU A 22 -12.48 -11.64 -0.93
N ASP A 23 -11.70 -10.55 -0.95
CA ASP A 23 -10.29 -10.55 -0.60
C ASP A 23 -10.06 -9.98 0.81
N GLN A 24 -8.95 -10.38 1.42
CA GLN A 24 -8.50 -9.82 2.69
C GLN A 24 -7.69 -8.57 2.41
N VAL A 25 -8.26 -7.40 2.68
CA VAL A 25 -7.59 -6.13 2.40
C VAL A 25 -6.88 -5.59 3.65
N ILE A 26 -5.61 -5.23 3.48
CA ILE A 26 -4.82 -4.50 4.46
C ILE A 26 -4.67 -3.06 3.97
N LEU A 27 -5.16 -2.12 4.77
CA LEU A 27 -4.98 -0.70 4.55
C LEU A 27 -3.75 -0.23 5.34
N ALA A 28 -2.71 0.18 4.61
CA ALA A 28 -1.46 0.64 5.20
C ALA A 28 -1.19 2.11 4.87
N ASP A 29 -0.54 2.83 5.77
CA ASP A 29 -0.25 4.25 5.65
C ASP A 29 0.80 4.62 6.71
N TYR A 30 1.44 5.76 6.52
CA TYR A 30 2.49 6.25 7.42
C TYR A 30 1.93 6.89 8.67
N GLY A 31 2.67 6.79 9.76
CA GLY A 31 2.30 7.35 11.05
C GLY A 31 1.19 6.56 11.76
N GLU A 32 0.47 7.24 12.65
CA GLU A 32 -0.56 6.58 13.44
C GLU A 32 -1.75 6.13 12.58
N MET A 33 -2.25 4.94 12.93
CA MET A 33 -3.33 4.28 12.22
C MET A 33 -4.50 3.94 13.15
N PRO A 34 -5.74 4.06 12.66
CA PRO A 34 -6.90 3.73 13.46
C PRO A 34 -6.92 2.24 13.78
N SER A 35 -7.03 1.90 15.07
CA SER A 35 -7.31 0.53 15.50
C SER A 35 -8.82 0.34 15.65
N PHE A 36 -9.50 0.16 14.53
CA PHE A 36 -10.91 -0.24 14.54
C PHE A 36 -11.06 -1.62 13.92
N PRO A 37 -11.69 -2.58 14.62
CA PRO A 37 -11.97 -3.88 14.05
C PRO A 37 -13.01 -3.72 12.93
N SER A 38 -12.61 -4.01 11.69
CA SER A 38 -13.51 -4.17 10.55
C SER A 38 -13.46 -5.62 10.09
N ALA A 39 -14.62 -6.15 9.69
CA ALA A 39 -14.70 -7.51 9.15
C ALA A 39 -14.11 -7.63 7.74
N THR A 40 -13.92 -6.50 7.05
CA THR A 40 -13.54 -6.47 5.61
C THR A 40 -12.13 -5.96 5.36
N TYR A 41 -11.50 -5.29 6.32
CA TYR A 41 -10.13 -4.82 6.18
C TYR A 41 -9.48 -4.59 7.54
N GLN A 42 -8.14 -4.66 7.57
CA GLN A 42 -7.35 -4.28 8.74
C GLN A 42 -6.47 -3.07 8.43
N PHE A 43 -6.20 -2.24 9.44
CA PHE A 43 -5.24 -1.15 9.33
C PHE A 43 -3.89 -1.56 9.90
N ILE A 44 -2.82 -1.27 9.19
CA ILE A 44 -1.45 -1.40 9.69
C ILE A 44 -0.69 -0.09 9.47
N SER A 45 0.23 0.24 10.38
CA SER A 45 1.13 1.38 10.20
C SER A 45 2.36 0.95 9.42
N LEU A 46 2.75 1.75 8.43
CA LEU A 46 4.05 1.65 7.74
C LEU A 46 5.19 2.27 8.58
N GLY A 47 4.87 2.82 9.75
CA GLY A 47 5.82 3.54 10.59
C GLY A 47 6.16 4.94 10.05
N ALA A 48 7.37 5.39 10.32
CA ALA A 48 7.87 6.67 9.82
C ALA A 48 8.22 6.56 8.32
N GLN A 49 7.80 7.55 7.54
CA GLN A 49 8.15 7.62 6.13
C GLN A 49 9.66 7.77 5.96
N ASN A 50 10.27 6.84 5.22
CA ASN A 50 11.67 6.91 4.83
C ASN A 50 11.78 6.68 3.31
N ASN A 51 12.00 7.76 2.58
CA ASN A 51 12.02 7.76 1.12
C ASN A 51 13.21 7.01 0.50
N GLU A 52 14.27 6.75 1.27
CA GLU A 52 15.47 6.08 0.76
C GLU A 52 15.30 4.56 0.63
N VAL A 53 14.33 3.98 1.34
CA VAL A 53 14.18 2.52 1.46
C VAL A 53 12.72 2.05 1.28
N ILE A 54 11.90 2.82 0.56
CA ILE A 54 10.46 2.55 0.45
C ILE A 54 10.17 1.16 -0.10
N ALA A 55 10.73 0.81 -1.26
CA ALA A 55 10.45 -0.47 -1.90
C ALA A 55 10.86 -1.64 -0.98
N HIS A 56 11.97 -1.51 -0.26
CA HIS A 56 12.44 -2.52 0.67
C HIS A 56 11.55 -2.64 1.92
N ASN A 57 11.14 -1.50 2.49
CA ASN A 57 10.22 -1.48 3.62
C ASN A 57 8.87 -2.09 3.24
N LEU A 58 8.29 -1.68 2.11
CA LEU A 58 7.02 -2.23 1.63
C LEU A 58 7.13 -3.73 1.32
N LEU A 59 8.24 -4.19 0.74
CA LEU A 59 8.48 -5.62 0.54
C LEU A 59 8.52 -6.38 1.86
N THR A 60 9.24 -5.86 2.85
CA THR A 60 9.33 -6.48 4.20
C THR A 60 7.94 -6.62 4.81
N ILE A 61 7.12 -5.57 4.73
CA ILE A 61 5.74 -5.58 5.23
C ILE A 61 4.88 -6.57 4.46
N CYS A 62 5.02 -6.66 3.13
CA CYS A 62 4.33 -7.66 2.33
C CYS A 62 4.68 -9.10 2.78
N LEU A 63 5.94 -9.35 3.13
CA LEU A 63 6.42 -10.66 3.62
C LEU A 63 5.89 -10.95 5.03
N ASP A 64 6.02 -10.00 5.96
CA ASP A 64 5.56 -10.14 7.35
C ASP A 64 4.05 -10.40 7.41
N GLU A 65 3.29 -9.71 6.56
CA GLU A 65 1.86 -9.88 6.45
C GLU A 65 1.46 -11.00 5.49
N ALA A 66 2.40 -11.68 4.83
CA ALA A 66 2.11 -12.74 3.85
C ALA A 66 1.03 -12.33 2.82
N VAL A 67 1.22 -11.18 2.16
CA VAL A 67 0.28 -10.66 1.15
C VAL A 67 0.59 -11.22 -0.24
N ASP A 68 -0.46 -11.41 -1.04
CA ASP A 68 -0.36 -11.88 -2.42
C ASP A 68 -0.16 -10.72 -3.41
N ALA A 69 -0.55 -9.50 -3.04
CA ALA A 69 -0.47 -8.34 -3.91
C ALA A 69 -0.31 -7.02 -3.14
N ILE A 70 0.29 -6.04 -3.80
CA ILE A 70 0.43 -4.66 -3.31
C ILE A 70 -0.11 -3.66 -4.32
N ILE A 71 -0.87 -2.67 -3.82
CA ILE A 71 -1.35 -1.50 -4.56
C ILE A 71 -0.79 -0.23 -3.88
N PRO A 72 0.36 0.29 -4.35
CA PRO A 72 0.92 1.52 -3.80
C PRO A 72 0.17 2.73 -4.36
N LEU A 73 -0.49 3.50 -3.50
CA LEU A 73 -1.29 4.67 -3.90
C LEU A 73 -0.53 5.99 -3.85
N HIS A 74 0.48 6.17 -2.99
CA HIS A 74 1.24 7.41 -3.03
C HIS A 74 2.23 7.39 -4.19
N GLN A 75 2.29 8.48 -4.96
CA GLN A 75 3.14 8.56 -6.15
C GLN A 75 4.59 8.15 -5.88
N PHE A 76 5.16 8.66 -4.77
CA PHE A 76 6.55 8.40 -4.39
C PHE A 76 6.81 6.92 -4.06
N GLU A 77 5.79 6.17 -3.64
CA GLU A 77 5.88 4.72 -3.44
C GLU A 77 5.69 3.97 -4.74
N THR A 78 4.70 4.38 -5.53
CA THR A 78 4.39 3.75 -6.82
C THR A 78 5.62 3.75 -7.72
N GLU A 79 6.36 4.86 -7.78
CA GLU A 79 7.58 4.97 -8.58
C GLU A 79 8.66 3.96 -8.12
N GLU A 80 8.93 3.85 -6.82
CA GLU A 80 9.97 2.96 -6.28
C GLU A 80 9.57 1.48 -6.32
N VAL A 81 8.30 1.16 -6.05
CA VAL A 81 7.76 -0.20 -6.12
C VAL A 81 7.73 -0.70 -7.56
N LEU A 82 7.31 0.13 -8.53
CA LEU A 82 7.31 -0.26 -9.94
C LEU A 82 8.72 -0.48 -10.48
N LYS A 83 9.71 0.35 -10.10
CA LYS A 83 11.13 0.10 -10.42
C LYS A 83 11.62 -1.23 -9.87
N SER A 84 11.10 -1.64 -8.72
CA SER A 84 11.47 -2.86 -8.01
C SER A 84 10.51 -4.03 -8.26
N ALA A 85 9.59 -3.95 -9.23
CA ALA A 85 8.50 -4.92 -9.38
C ALA A 85 9.01 -6.37 -9.53
N VAL A 86 10.12 -6.57 -10.24
CA VAL A 86 10.76 -7.89 -10.40
C VAL A 86 11.11 -8.50 -9.03
N LEU A 87 11.62 -7.70 -8.08
CA LEU A 87 11.94 -8.17 -6.74
C LEU A 87 10.69 -8.66 -6.01
N PHE A 88 9.56 -7.95 -6.11
CA PHE A 88 8.31 -8.39 -5.49
C PHE A 88 7.80 -9.70 -6.13
N GLU A 89 7.92 -9.82 -7.46
CA GLU A 89 7.53 -11.02 -8.20
C GLU A 89 8.37 -12.25 -7.81
N GLU A 90 9.66 -12.09 -7.48
CA GLU A 90 10.51 -13.18 -6.94
C GLU A 90 9.96 -13.77 -5.65
N PHE A 91 9.21 -12.98 -4.87
CA PHE A 91 8.54 -13.41 -3.64
C PHE A 91 7.06 -13.76 -3.84
N ASN A 92 6.60 -13.90 -5.09
CA ASN A 92 5.19 -14.13 -5.47
C ASN A 92 4.22 -13.02 -5.06
N ILE A 93 4.72 -11.80 -4.86
CA ILE A 93 3.89 -10.63 -4.56
C ILE A 93 3.60 -9.89 -5.86
N ARG A 94 2.32 -9.81 -6.23
CA ARG A 94 1.91 -9.08 -7.43
C ARG A 94 1.89 -7.57 -7.18
N VAL A 95 2.65 -6.82 -7.98
CA VAL A 95 2.56 -5.36 -8.00
C VAL A 95 1.42 -4.93 -8.91
N ILE A 96 0.43 -4.25 -8.36
CA ILE A 96 -0.72 -3.70 -9.10
C ILE A 96 -0.55 -2.18 -9.17
N SER A 97 -0.35 -1.66 -10.38
CA SER A 97 -0.28 -0.22 -10.59
C SER A 97 -1.66 0.42 -10.33
N PRO A 98 -1.73 1.51 -9.53
CA PRO A 98 -2.96 2.30 -9.43
C PRO A 98 -3.28 2.99 -10.76
N MET A 99 -4.56 3.30 -10.96
CA MET A 99 -5.01 4.20 -12.03
C MET A 99 -4.69 5.66 -11.68
N ALA A 100 -4.62 6.53 -12.68
CA ALA A 100 -4.23 7.94 -12.50
C ALA A 100 -5.10 8.71 -11.49
N ASP A 101 -6.39 8.37 -11.37
CA ASP A 101 -7.34 8.97 -10.43
C ASP A 101 -7.27 8.37 -9.01
N GLN A 102 -6.53 7.27 -8.85
CA GLN A 102 -6.27 6.60 -7.57
C GLN A 102 -4.96 7.04 -6.93
N VAL A 103 -4.02 7.58 -7.71
CA VAL A 103 -2.72 8.04 -7.22
C VAL A 103 -2.91 9.26 -6.31
N ILE A 104 -2.35 9.17 -5.11
CA ILE A 104 -2.26 10.26 -4.15
C ILE A 104 -0.99 11.04 -4.46
N VAL A 105 -1.19 12.19 -5.08
CA VAL A 105 -0.14 13.19 -5.31
C VAL A 105 0.01 13.98 -4.03
N ASN A 106 0.98 13.64 -3.20
CA ASN A 106 1.29 14.48 -2.05
C ASN A 106 1.87 15.78 -2.59
N ALA A 107 1.23 16.92 -2.29
CA ALA A 107 1.87 18.21 -2.47
C ALA A 107 3.19 18.18 -1.72
N THR A 108 4.30 18.47 -2.40
CA THR A 108 5.57 18.76 -1.76
C THR A 108 5.32 19.71 -0.58
N PRO A 109 5.80 19.41 0.64
CA PRO A 109 5.74 20.39 1.70
C PRO A 109 6.63 21.58 1.31
N GLY A 110 5.99 22.66 0.85
CA GLY A 110 6.59 23.98 0.69
C GLY A 110 7.48 24.17 -0.54
N ASN A 111 7.02 25.05 -1.43
CA ASN A 111 7.88 26.05 -2.05
C ASN A 111 7.70 27.34 -1.23
#